data_AF-A0A6N9C894-F1
#
_entry.id   AF-A0A6N9C894-F1
#
_cell.length_a   1.000
_cell.length_b   1.000
_cell.length_c   1.000
_cell.angle_alpha   90.00
_cell.angle_beta   90.00
_cell.angle_gamma   90.00
#
_symmetry.space_group_name_H-M   'P 1'
#
loop_
_entity.id
_entity.type
_entity.pdbx_description
1 polymer ?
#
loop_
_entity_poly.entity_id
_entity_poly.type
_entity_poly.pdbx_seq_one_letter_code
_entity_poly.pdbx_strand_id
1 'polypeptide(L)'
;MPKNNAVTDTTQTTIPFSPPDEEQLDISTLETWLWEAACVIRGTTDAPKFKDFILPLIFYKRLSDVFDDEVADLIGGHGGNEEDTRKTIDADLQDALKTGRPPIVRFYIPQKYRWAALRNHPADGRLGEFVTEAMREVARLNPPLQGVLDVEDFNEQQSGQRTLDDDRLWALIEIISQHRLGLQDTEPDILGRAYEYLLRKFAEGQGQSAGEFYTPKEVGWLMARVINPEPRTTIYDPACGSGGLLIKPRLFFEDKHPDEKSSAPQISGQELTPTTFAMAKMNAFLHDFIGADLQIGDTFRNPGFVDGNSGLKRFDYVLANPMWNQKEYNETFYANDSYGRFTYGVAPSSSADWVGMGAAYT
;
A
#
# COMPACT_ATOMS: atom_id res chain seq x y z
N MET A 1 67.42 13.29 -7.65
CA MET A 1 66.18 13.66 -6.95
C MET A 1 65.12 12.63 -7.30
N PRO A 2 64.42 12.03 -6.33
CA PRO A 2 63.52 10.91 -6.58
C PRO A 2 62.15 11.37 -7.11
N LYS A 3 61.49 10.45 -7.82
CA LYS A 3 60.16 10.57 -8.44
C LYS A 3 59.08 10.53 -7.35
N ASN A 4 58.17 11.51 -7.35
CA ASN A 4 56.92 11.43 -6.58
C ASN A 4 55.80 10.97 -7.52
N ASN A 5 55.49 9.67 -7.48
CA ASN A 5 54.21 9.15 -7.96
C ASN A 5 53.20 9.33 -6.82
N ALA A 6 52.25 10.24 -7.00
CA ALA A 6 51.08 10.31 -6.13
C ALA A 6 50.21 9.08 -6.41
N VAL A 7 50.09 8.20 -5.42
CA VAL A 7 49.14 7.09 -5.43
C VAL A 7 47.77 7.69 -5.14
N THR A 8 46.89 7.71 -6.14
CA THR A 8 45.46 7.97 -5.93
C THR A 8 44.85 6.70 -5.33
N ASP A 9 44.50 6.77 -4.06
CA ASP A 9 43.78 5.73 -3.35
C ASP A 9 42.33 5.71 -3.84
N THR A 10 42.04 4.85 -4.82
CA THR A 10 40.68 4.57 -5.32
C THR A 10 40.10 3.37 -4.58
N THR A 11 39.90 3.49 -3.27
CA THR A 11 38.97 2.60 -2.57
C THR A 11 37.56 3.12 -2.82
N GLN A 12 36.92 2.66 -3.88
CA GLN A 12 35.46 2.69 -3.95
C GLN A 12 34.94 1.83 -2.80
N THR A 13 34.49 2.50 -1.73
CA THR A 13 33.76 1.85 -0.65
C THR A 13 32.45 1.37 -1.24
N THR A 14 32.39 0.10 -1.67
CA THR A 14 31.14 -0.54 -2.04
C THR A 14 30.27 -0.57 -0.80
N ILE A 15 29.19 0.22 -0.80
CA ILE A 15 28.15 0.13 0.23
C ILE A 15 27.59 -1.30 0.12
N PRO A 16 27.72 -2.14 1.17
CA PRO A 16 27.19 -3.49 1.10
C PRO A 16 25.67 -3.40 1.01
N PHE A 17 25.12 -3.72 -0.16
CA PHE A 17 23.72 -4.10 -0.26
C PHE A 17 23.64 -5.52 0.30
N SER A 18 22.99 -5.68 1.45
CA SER A 18 22.50 -7.00 1.83
C SER A 18 21.58 -7.48 0.70
N PRO A 19 21.80 -8.68 0.14
CA PRO A 19 20.86 -9.24 -0.82
C PRO A 19 19.48 -9.32 -0.15
N PRO A 20 18.38 -9.09 -0.88
CA PRO A 20 17.05 -9.39 -0.34
C PRO A 20 17.00 -10.87 0.01
N ASP A 21 16.32 -11.21 1.10
CA ASP A 21 16.14 -12.60 1.55
C ASP A 21 15.62 -13.47 0.39
N GLU A 22 16.29 -14.60 0.14
CA GLU A 22 16.07 -15.50 -1.02
C GLU A 22 14.68 -16.17 -1.05
N GLU A 23 13.80 -15.93 -0.06
CA GLU A 23 12.48 -16.57 0.08
C GLU A 23 11.28 -15.67 -0.29
N GLN A 24 11.47 -14.39 -0.60
CA GLN A 24 10.37 -13.51 -0.99
C GLN A 24 9.94 -13.69 -2.44
N LEU A 25 8.64 -13.59 -2.71
CA LEU A 25 8.08 -13.55 -4.07
C LEU A 25 8.77 -12.45 -4.89
N ASP A 26 9.55 -12.84 -5.90
CA ASP A 26 10.22 -11.90 -6.77
C ASP A 26 9.23 -11.19 -7.73
N ILE A 27 9.69 -10.08 -8.31
CA ILE A 27 8.86 -9.25 -9.19
C ILE A 27 8.43 -10.02 -10.43
N SER A 28 9.31 -10.83 -11.03
CA SER A 28 9.00 -11.56 -12.26
C SER A 28 7.91 -12.62 -12.05
N THR A 29 7.94 -13.26 -10.88
CA THR A 29 6.96 -14.25 -10.43
C THR A 29 5.63 -13.56 -10.17
N LEU A 30 5.62 -12.41 -9.48
CA LEU A 30 4.43 -11.58 -9.29
C LEU A 30 3.79 -11.20 -10.63
N GLU A 31 4.58 -10.67 -11.57
CA GLU A 31 4.08 -10.24 -12.87
C GLU A 31 3.46 -11.40 -13.67
N THR A 32 4.11 -12.56 -13.65
CA THR A 32 3.61 -13.78 -14.31
C THR A 32 2.31 -14.25 -13.68
N TRP A 33 2.28 -14.31 -12.35
CA TRP A 33 1.12 -14.73 -11.57
C TRP A 33 -0.10 -13.81 -11.76
N LEU A 34 0.11 -12.48 -11.74
CA LEU A 34 -0.93 -11.49 -12.01
C LEU A 34 -1.46 -11.59 -13.44
N TRP A 35 -0.59 -11.93 -14.39
CA TRP A 35 -1.01 -12.14 -15.77
C TRP A 35 -1.88 -13.38 -15.92
N GLU A 36 -1.53 -14.48 -15.26
CA GLU A 36 -2.37 -15.68 -15.22
C GLU A 36 -3.75 -15.37 -14.64
N ALA A 37 -3.80 -14.65 -13.51
CA ALA A 37 -5.05 -14.19 -12.89
C ALA A 37 -5.90 -13.35 -13.87
N ALA A 38 -5.28 -12.39 -14.56
CA ALA A 38 -5.96 -11.56 -15.55
C ALA A 38 -6.45 -12.35 -16.77
N CYS A 39 -5.76 -13.42 -17.18
CA CYS A 39 -6.17 -14.25 -18.30
C CYS A 39 -7.44 -15.06 -18.03
N VAL A 40 -7.66 -15.50 -16.79
CA VAL A 40 -8.85 -16.27 -16.40
C VAL A 40 -10.13 -15.46 -16.47
N ILE A 41 -10.07 -14.19 -16.09
CA ILE A 41 -11.24 -13.30 -16.13
C ILE A 41 -11.40 -12.56 -17.47
N ARG A 42 -10.52 -12.84 -18.44
CA ARG A 42 -10.54 -12.21 -19.76
C ARG A 42 -11.83 -12.54 -20.52
N GLY A 43 -12.46 -11.53 -21.10
CA GLY A 43 -13.62 -11.67 -21.99
C GLY A 43 -15.01 -11.52 -21.35
N THR A 44 -15.12 -11.40 -20.02
CA THR A 44 -16.37 -10.98 -19.32
C THR A 44 -16.39 -9.52 -18.96
N THR A 45 -15.22 -8.89 -18.89
CA THR A 45 -15.06 -7.51 -18.44
C THR A 45 -14.04 -6.79 -19.31
N ASP A 46 -14.16 -5.48 -19.42
CA ASP A 46 -13.15 -4.66 -20.07
C ASP A 46 -11.82 -4.79 -19.32
N ALA A 47 -10.71 -4.89 -20.06
CA ALA A 47 -9.38 -5.11 -19.48
C ALA A 47 -9.02 -4.15 -18.33
N PRO A 48 -9.39 -2.84 -18.37
CA PRO A 48 -9.15 -1.93 -17.25
C PRO A 48 -9.87 -2.28 -15.95
N LYS A 49 -11.01 -2.99 -16.00
CA LYS A 49 -11.80 -3.40 -14.83
C LYS A 49 -11.26 -4.64 -14.13
N PHE A 50 -10.34 -5.39 -14.75
CA PHE A 50 -9.75 -6.59 -14.12
C PHE A 50 -9.04 -6.27 -12.80
N LYS A 51 -8.40 -5.10 -12.73
CA LYS A 51 -7.73 -4.64 -11.50
C LYS A 51 -8.71 -4.50 -10.33
N ASP A 52 -9.97 -4.17 -10.62
CA ASP A 52 -11.00 -3.93 -9.60
C ASP A 52 -11.44 -5.26 -8.95
N PHE A 53 -11.26 -6.40 -9.63
CA PHE A 53 -11.46 -7.75 -9.05
C PHE A 53 -10.19 -8.35 -8.44
N ILE A 54 -9.05 -8.22 -9.14
CA ILE A 54 -7.80 -8.88 -8.75
C ILE A 54 -7.23 -8.26 -7.48
N LEU A 55 -7.20 -6.92 -7.38
CA LEU A 55 -6.52 -6.25 -6.28
C LEU A 55 -7.22 -6.42 -4.92
N PRO A 56 -8.56 -6.31 -4.81
CA PRO A 56 -9.24 -6.61 -3.55
C PRO A 56 -9.03 -8.06 -3.10
N LEU A 57 -8.99 -9.03 -4.02
CA LEU A 57 -8.73 -10.43 -3.67
C LEU A 57 -7.30 -10.67 -3.21
N ILE A 58 -6.30 -10.07 -3.88
CA ILE A 58 -4.89 -10.14 -3.43
C ILE A 58 -4.75 -9.50 -2.06
N PHE A 59 -5.39 -8.35 -1.84
CA PHE A 59 -5.40 -7.70 -0.55
C PHE A 59 -6.06 -8.56 0.53
N TYR A 60 -7.23 -9.16 0.22
CA TYR A 60 -7.94 -10.05 1.13
C TYR A 60 -7.12 -11.29 1.48
N LYS A 61 -6.46 -11.90 0.49
CA LYS A 61 -5.51 -13.01 0.68
C LYS A 61 -4.38 -12.60 1.61
N ARG A 62 -3.76 -11.45 1.36
CA ARG A 62 -2.68 -10.91 2.19
C ARG A 62 -3.13 -10.66 3.62
N LEU A 63 -4.31 -10.08 3.84
CA LEU A 63 -4.88 -9.96 5.17
C LEU A 63 -5.04 -11.36 5.81
N SER A 64 -5.67 -12.31 5.13
CA SER A 64 -5.88 -13.65 5.67
C SER A 64 -4.59 -14.35 6.06
N ASP A 65 -3.56 -14.32 5.21
CA ASP A 65 -2.29 -14.99 5.49
C ASP A 65 -1.57 -14.35 6.68
N VAL A 66 -1.50 -13.01 6.73
CA VAL A 66 -0.88 -12.29 7.84
C VAL A 66 -1.63 -12.52 9.16
N PHE A 67 -2.97 -12.61 9.12
CA PHE A 67 -3.75 -12.92 10.31
C PHE A 67 -3.53 -14.36 10.78
N ASP A 68 -3.46 -15.32 9.85
CA ASP A 68 -3.20 -16.71 10.20
C ASP A 68 -1.80 -16.87 10.80
N ASP A 69 -0.79 -16.14 10.30
CA ASP A 69 0.57 -16.09 10.86
C ASP A 69 0.56 -15.51 12.28
N GLU A 70 -0.09 -14.37 12.49
CA GLU A 70 -0.18 -13.72 13.80
C GLU A 70 -0.89 -14.61 14.83
N VAL A 71 -1.96 -15.31 14.43
CA VAL A 71 -2.62 -16.23 15.36
C VAL A 71 -1.77 -17.48 15.62
N ALA A 72 -1.05 -18.00 14.63
CA ALA A 72 -0.12 -19.10 14.84
C ALA A 72 0.98 -18.73 15.85
N ASP A 73 1.52 -17.51 15.76
CA ASP A 73 2.50 -16.97 16.70
C ASP A 73 1.92 -16.84 18.12
N LEU A 74 0.68 -16.34 18.25
CA LEU A 74 0.00 -16.24 19.54
C LEU A 74 -0.24 -17.61 20.19
N ILE A 75 -0.60 -18.63 19.40
CA ILE A 75 -0.77 -20.01 19.87
C ILE A 75 0.57 -20.57 20.36
N GLY A 76 1.64 -20.39 19.57
CA GLY A 76 2.98 -20.87 19.89
C GLY A 76 3.59 -20.20 21.12
N GLY A 77 3.43 -18.88 21.25
CA GLY A 77 3.99 -18.08 22.34
C GLY A 77 3.37 -18.35 23.72
N HIS A 78 2.11 -18.78 23.77
CA HIS A 78 1.41 -19.09 25.03
C HIS A 78 1.45 -20.58 25.41
N GLY A 79 2.10 -21.44 24.60
CA GLY A 79 2.05 -22.90 24.78
C GLY A 79 0.61 -23.44 24.81
N GLY A 80 -0.31 -22.72 24.17
CA GLY A 80 -1.73 -22.75 24.46
C GLY A 80 -2.54 -23.63 23.50
N ASN A 81 -3.71 -24.05 23.99
CA ASN A 81 -4.77 -24.65 23.17
C ASN A 81 -5.26 -23.61 22.13
N GLU A 82 -5.33 -24.02 20.86
CA GLU A 82 -5.83 -23.19 19.76
C GLU A 82 -7.22 -22.62 20.05
N GLU A 83 -8.13 -23.42 20.62
CA GLU A 83 -9.49 -23.01 20.91
C GLU A 83 -9.55 -21.86 21.93
N ASP A 84 -8.73 -21.93 22.98
CA ASP A 84 -8.68 -20.91 24.02
C ASP A 84 -8.05 -19.61 23.52
N THR A 85 -7.05 -19.72 22.65
CA THR A 85 -6.42 -18.56 21.98
C THR A 85 -7.43 -17.84 21.10
N ARG A 86 -8.21 -18.58 20.30
CA ARG A 86 -9.27 -18.01 19.45
C ARG A 86 -10.35 -17.30 20.27
N LYS A 87 -10.82 -17.92 21.36
CA LYS A 87 -11.79 -17.29 22.27
C LYS A 87 -11.25 -15.99 22.87
N THR A 88 -9.96 -15.95 23.18
CA THR A 88 -9.29 -14.76 23.71
C THR A 88 -9.27 -13.64 22.68
N ILE A 89 -8.91 -13.94 21.42
CA ILE A 89 -8.94 -12.96 20.32
C ILE A 89 -10.36 -12.44 20.09
N ASP A 90 -11.37 -13.31 20.08
CA ASP A 90 -12.76 -12.91 19.89
C ASP A 90 -13.26 -11.99 21.02
N ALA A 91 -12.95 -12.33 22.27
CA ALA A 91 -13.31 -11.52 23.43
C ALA A 91 -12.59 -10.17 23.43
N ASP A 92 -11.31 -10.16 23.05
CA ASP A 92 -10.49 -8.96 22.91
C ASP A 92 -11.06 -8.02 21.86
N LEU A 93 -11.43 -8.53 20.69
CA LEU A 93 -12.06 -7.74 19.62
C LEU A 93 -13.35 -7.07 20.09
N GLN A 94 -14.21 -7.79 20.83
CA GLN A 94 -15.46 -7.22 21.34
C GLN A 94 -15.21 -6.07 22.32
N ASP A 95 -14.17 -6.17 23.13
CA ASP A 95 -13.76 -5.09 24.03
C ASP A 95 -13.11 -3.92 23.28
N ALA A 96 -12.23 -4.21 22.30
CA ALA A 96 -11.59 -3.23 21.44
C ALA A 96 -12.61 -2.38 20.67
N LEU A 97 -13.63 -3.00 20.07
CA LEU A 97 -14.70 -2.30 19.36
C LEU A 97 -15.58 -1.44 20.29
N LYS A 98 -15.74 -1.82 21.56
CA LYS A 98 -16.53 -1.04 22.54
C LYS A 98 -15.75 0.14 23.11
N THR A 99 -14.47 -0.05 23.37
CA THR A 99 -13.61 0.93 24.05
C THR A 99 -12.85 1.82 23.08
N GLY A 100 -12.72 1.41 21.82
CA GLY A 100 -11.92 2.09 20.79
C GLY A 100 -10.42 1.87 20.94
N ARG A 101 -9.97 0.95 21.81
CA ARG A 101 -8.54 0.61 21.93
C ARG A 101 -8.10 -0.29 20.75
N PRO A 102 -6.80 -0.34 20.44
CA PRO A 102 -6.26 -1.35 19.54
C PRO A 102 -6.50 -2.79 20.06
N PRO A 103 -6.89 -3.73 19.18
CA PRO A 103 -6.95 -5.15 19.52
C PRO A 103 -5.53 -5.77 19.66
N ILE A 104 -5.45 -6.97 20.24
CA ILE A 104 -4.18 -7.72 20.41
C ILE A 104 -3.61 -8.24 19.07
N VAL A 105 -4.49 -8.43 18.09
CA VAL A 105 -4.16 -8.74 16.71
C VAL A 105 -4.24 -7.46 15.90
N ARG A 106 -3.37 -7.28 14.91
CA ARG A 106 -3.38 -6.07 14.06
C ARG A 106 -4.72 -5.84 13.35
N PHE A 107 -5.40 -6.93 13.01
CA PHE A 107 -6.74 -6.93 12.42
C PHE A 107 -7.39 -8.29 12.57
N TYR A 108 -8.71 -8.34 12.45
CA TYR A 108 -9.48 -9.55 12.72
C TYR A 108 -10.25 -10.05 11.49
N ILE A 109 -10.14 -11.35 11.22
CA ILE A 109 -10.92 -12.04 10.19
C ILE A 109 -11.66 -13.22 10.82
N PRO A 110 -13.01 -13.23 10.79
CA PRO A 110 -13.79 -14.36 11.28
C PRO A 110 -13.36 -15.67 10.62
N GLN A 111 -13.36 -16.79 11.37
CA GLN A 111 -13.00 -18.11 10.83
C GLN A 111 -13.78 -18.46 9.54
N LYS A 112 -15.08 -18.12 9.50
CA LYS A 112 -15.95 -18.36 8.35
C LYS A 112 -15.61 -17.54 7.11
N TYR A 113 -14.75 -16.52 7.21
CA TYR A 113 -14.37 -15.66 6.10
C TYR A 113 -12.87 -15.68 5.82
N ARG A 114 -12.08 -16.56 6.45
CA ARG A 114 -10.67 -16.68 6.06
C ARG A 114 -10.53 -17.17 4.62
N TRP A 115 -9.36 -16.96 4.03
CA TRP A 115 -9.08 -17.34 2.66
C TRP A 115 -9.44 -18.80 2.36
N ALA A 116 -9.14 -19.70 3.30
CA ALA A 116 -9.53 -21.11 3.19
C ALA A 116 -11.06 -21.31 3.04
N ALA A 117 -11.89 -20.49 3.68
CA ALA A 117 -13.34 -20.57 3.55
C ALA A 117 -13.83 -20.06 2.18
N LEU A 118 -13.23 -18.99 1.65
CA LEU A 118 -13.51 -18.51 0.29
C LEU A 118 -13.13 -19.55 -0.75
N ARG A 119 -11.91 -20.12 -0.63
CA ARG A 119 -11.40 -21.15 -1.53
C ARG A 119 -12.23 -22.43 -1.54
N ASN A 120 -12.71 -22.86 -0.37
CA ASN A 120 -13.48 -24.10 -0.20
C ASN A 120 -15.00 -23.87 -0.17
N HIS A 121 -15.49 -22.72 -0.62
CA HIS A 121 -16.92 -22.46 -0.69
C HIS A 121 -17.61 -23.50 -1.60
N PRO A 122 -18.80 -24.02 -1.22
CA PRO A 122 -19.51 -24.98 -2.06
C PRO A 122 -19.87 -24.39 -3.43
N ALA A 123 -19.91 -25.26 -4.45
CA ALA A 123 -20.35 -24.89 -5.81
C ALA A 123 -21.90 -24.79 -5.88
N ASP A 124 -22.47 -23.85 -5.14
CA ASP A 124 -23.91 -23.61 -5.02
C ASP A 124 -24.40 -22.34 -5.74
N GLY A 125 -23.50 -21.67 -6.48
CA GLY A 125 -23.80 -20.45 -7.25
C GLY A 125 -23.89 -19.17 -6.41
N ARG A 126 -23.36 -19.18 -5.18
CA ARG A 126 -23.34 -18.01 -4.28
C ARG A 126 -21.94 -17.56 -3.89
N LEU A 127 -20.90 -17.95 -4.65
CA LEU A 127 -19.53 -17.59 -4.32
C LEU A 127 -19.32 -16.07 -4.32
N GLY A 128 -19.79 -15.36 -5.35
CA GLY A 128 -19.64 -13.89 -5.36
C GLY A 128 -20.47 -13.17 -4.28
N GLU A 129 -21.61 -13.73 -3.86
CA GLU A 129 -22.35 -13.22 -2.69
C GLU A 129 -21.51 -13.37 -1.42
N PHE A 130 -20.97 -14.57 -1.20
CA PHE A 130 -20.16 -14.91 -0.05
C PHE A 130 -18.87 -14.08 0.04
N VAL A 131 -18.16 -13.89 -1.08
CA VAL A 131 -16.95 -13.05 -1.13
C VAL A 131 -17.30 -11.59 -0.78
N THR A 132 -18.40 -11.08 -1.32
CA THR A 132 -18.87 -9.71 -1.02
C THR A 132 -19.24 -9.55 0.45
N GLU A 133 -19.95 -10.52 1.03
CA GLU A 133 -20.29 -10.55 2.45
C GLU A 133 -19.03 -10.60 3.33
N ALA A 134 -18.05 -11.44 2.95
CA ALA A 134 -16.78 -11.59 3.63
C ALA A 134 -15.98 -10.28 3.66
N MET A 135 -15.87 -9.57 2.52
CA MET A 135 -15.19 -8.28 2.44
C MET A 135 -15.87 -7.21 3.29
N ARG A 136 -17.21 -7.11 3.20
CA ARG A 136 -18.01 -6.15 3.97
C ARG A 136 -17.89 -6.41 5.48
N GLU A 137 -17.97 -7.66 5.92
CA GLU A 137 -17.87 -7.97 7.35
C GLU A 137 -16.45 -7.75 7.88
N VAL A 138 -15.41 -8.12 7.12
CA VAL A 138 -14.02 -7.81 7.51
C VAL A 138 -13.80 -6.30 7.57
N ALA A 139 -14.30 -5.52 6.61
CA ALA A 139 -14.24 -4.06 6.69
C ALA A 139 -14.98 -3.51 7.92
N ARG A 140 -16.14 -4.07 8.26
CA ARG A 140 -16.92 -3.68 9.45
C ARG A 140 -16.17 -3.94 10.76
N LEU A 141 -15.51 -5.10 10.88
CA LEU A 141 -14.76 -5.50 12.07
C LEU A 141 -13.41 -4.77 12.19
N ASN A 142 -12.95 -4.15 11.11
CA ASN A 142 -11.70 -3.40 11.04
C ASN A 142 -11.98 -1.99 10.51
N PRO A 143 -12.47 -1.05 11.36
CA PRO A 143 -12.94 0.27 10.92
C PRO A 143 -12.02 1.03 9.95
N PRO A 144 -10.67 0.98 10.06
CA PRO A 144 -9.77 1.61 9.08
C PRO A 144 -9.93 1.13 7.63
N LEU A 145 -10.44 -0.09 7.42
CA LEU A 145 -10.67 -0.72 6.12
C LEU A 145 -12.04 -0.41 5.50
N GLN A 146 -12.93 0.30 6.19
CA GLN A 146 -14.21 0.71 5.63
C GLN A 146 -14.03 1.72 4.48
N GLY A 147 -14.78 1.52 3.41
CA GLY A 147 -14.67 2.29 2.16
C GLY A 147 -13.39 2.02 1.39
N VAL A 148 -12.67 0.95 1.74
CA VAL A 148 -11.36 0.58 1.16
C VAL A 148 -11.41 -0.87 0.70
N LEU A 149 -11.76 -1.80 1.59
CA LEU A 149 -11.86 -3.24 1.24
C LEU A 149 -13.21 -3.60 0.59
N ASP A 150 -14.29 -2.89 0.95
CA ASP A 150 -15.68 -3.23 0.64
C ASP A 150 -16.26 -2.44 -0.55
N VAL A 151 -15.38 -1.94 -1.42
CA VAL A 151 -15.76 -1.12 -2.59
C VAL A 151 -16.34 -1.97 -3.71
N GLU A 152 -15.75 -3.15 -3.97
CA GLU A 152 -16.14 -4.02 -5.08
C GLU A 152 -17.26 -5.00 -4.67
N ASP A 153 -18.27 -5.15 -5.53
CA ASP A 153 -19.36 -6.09 -5.33
C ASP A 153 -19.18 -7.28 -6.30
N PHE A 154 -18.62 -8.38 -5.78
CA PHE A 154 -18.46 -9.62 -6.53
C PHE A 154 -19.79 -10.30 -6.87
N ASN A 155 -20.89 -9.80 -6.29
CA ASN A 155 -22.24 -10.23 -6.58
C ASN A 155 -22.93 -9.39 -7.68
N GLU A 156 -22.25 -8.36 -8.22
CA GLU A 156 -22.83 -7.41 -9.18
C GLU A 156 -23.39 -8.12 -10.44
N GLN A 157 -24.55 -7.63 -10.89
CA GLN A 157 -25.17 -8.07 -12.12
C GLN A 157 -25.43 -6.89 -13.06
N GLN A 158 -25.07 -7.09 -14.33
CA GLN A 158 -25.43 -6.20 -15.42
C GLN A 158 -26.39 -6.95 -16.35
N SER A 159 -27.57 -6.35 -16.61
CA SER A 159 -28.60 -6.95 -17.48
C SER A 159 -29.04 -8.37 -17.07
N GLY A 160 -29.04 -8.67 -15.77
CA GLY A 160 -29.41 -9.98 -15.23
C GLY A 160 -28.34 -11.07 -15.43
N GLN A 161 -27.12 -10.69 -15.78
CA GLN A 161 -25.95 -11.56 -15.85
C GLN A 161 -24.88 -11.05 -14.90
N ARG A 162 -24.09 -11.97 -14.35
CA ARG A 162 -22.97 -11.62 -13.47
C ARG A 162 -21.91 -10.82 -14.22
N THR A 163 -21.40 -9.75 -13.62
CA THR A 163 -20.21 -9.04 -14.14
C THR A 163 -18.99 -9.98 -14.12
N LEU A 164 -18.88 -10.79 -13.07
CA LEU A 164 -17.92 -11.89 -12.93
C LEU A 164 -18.69 -13.15 -12.48
N ASP A 165 -18.73 -14.18 -13.33
CA ASP A 165 -19.38 -15.44 -12.98
C ASP A 165 -18.58 -16.25 -11.94
N ASP A 166 -19.27 -17.13 -11.22
CA ASP A 166 -18.71 -17.88 -10.10
C ASP A 166 -17.60 -18.85 -10.53
N ASP A 167 -17.64 -19.40 -11.75
CA ASP A 167 -16.59 -20.30 -12.26
C ASP A 167 -15.27 -19.53 -12.46
N ARG A 168 -15.34 -18.32 -13.03
CA ARG A 168 -14.19 -17.44 -13.18
C ARG A 168 -13.69 -16.90 -11.84
N LEU A 169 -14.59 -16.54 -10.94
CA LEU A 169 -14.21 -16.09 -9.59
C LEU A 169 -13.50 -17.22 -8.82
N TRP A 170 -14.01 -18.44 -8.91
CA TRP A 170 -13.37 -19.61 -8.32
C TRP A 170 -11.98 -19.85 -8.92
N ALA A 171 -11.86 -19.82 -10.26
CA ALA A 171 -10.58 -20.00 -10.93
C ALA A 171 -9.57 -18.88 -10.57
N LEU A 172 -10.04 -17.64 -10.40
CA LEU A 172 -9.23 -16.53 -9.92
C LEU A 172 -8.74 -16.77 -8.48
N ILE A 173 -9.62 -17.23 -7.58
CA ILE A 173 -9.25 -17.61 -6.21
C ILE A 173 -8.22 -18.74 -6.20
N GLU A 174 -8.34 -19.73 -7.08
CA GLU A 174 -7.35 -20.82 -7.19
C GLU A 174 -5.99 -20.31 -7.66
N ILE A 175 -5.94 -19.43 -8.66
CA ILE A 175 -4.68 -18.80 -9.07
C ILE A 175 -4.08 -18.00 -7.92
N ILE A 176 -4.86 -17.16 -7.24
CA ILE A 176 -4.37 -16.36 -6.11
C ILE A 176 -3.92 -17.27 -4.94
N SER A 177 -4.41 -18.50 -4.88
CA SER A 177 -4.04 -19.48 -3.86
C SER A 177 -2.67 -20.15 -4.09
N GLN A 178 -2.03 -19.95 -5.24
CA GLN A 178 -0.74 -20.57 -5.58
C GLN A 178 0.43 -20.04 -4.72
N HIS A 179 0.33 -18.81 -4.22
CA HIS A 179 1.37 -18.17 -3.41
C HIS A 179 0.81 -17.73 -2.06
N ARG A 180 1.66 -17.75 -1.04
CA ARG A 180 1.39 -17.07 0.23
C ARG A 180 1.80 -15.60 0.15
N LEU A 181 1.08 -14.75 0.88
CA LEU A 181 1.25 -13.30 0.90
C LEU A 181 1.44 -12.76 2.33
N GLY A 182 2.00 -13.54 3.26
CA GLY A 182 2.38 -13.08 4.59
C GLY A 182 3.45 -11.96 4.55
N LEU A 183 3.77 -11.42 5.72
CA LEU A 183 4.78 -10.35 5.84
C LEU A 183 6.18 -10.80 5.46
N GLN A 184 6.49 -12.07 5.65
CA GLN A 184 7.79 -12.67 5.31
C GLN A 184 7.81 -13.25 3.89
N ASP A 185 6.64 -13.60 3.33
CA ASP A 185 6.54 -14.23 2.01
C ASP A 185 6.77 -13.25 0.83
N THR A 186 6.63 -11.95 1.09
CA THR A 186 6.59 -10.93 0.03
C THR A 186 7.18 -9.63 0.54
N GLU A 187 7.55 -8.75 -0.38
CA GLU A 187 7.98 -7.42 0.04
C GLU A 187 6.85 -6.59 0.70
N PRO A 188 7.18 -5.49 1.37
CA PRO A 188 6.18 -4.63 2.01
C PRO A 188 5.11 -4.05 1.09
N ASP A 189 5.48 -3.59 -0.12
CA ASP A 189 4.61 -2.84 -1.07
C ASP A 189 4.13 -3.69 -2.26
N ILE A 190 3.85 -4.97 -2.01
CA ILE A 190 3.39 -5.91 -3.05
C ILE A 190 2.10 -5.43 -3.77
N LEU A 191 1.21 -4.74 -3.04
CA LEU A 191 -0.06 -4.23 -3.60
C LEU A 191 0.18 -3.09 -4.60
N GLY A 192 1.09 -2.16 -4.26
CA GLY A 192 1.47 -1.09 -5.18
C GLY A 192 2.07 -1.65 -6.46
N ARG A 193 2.94 -2.65 -6.34
CA ARG A 193 3.52 -3.36 -7.49
C ARG A 193 2.48 -4.09 -8.33
N ALA A 194 1.53 -4.77 -7.68
CA ALA A 194 0.47 -5.46 -8.39
C ALA A 194 -0.41 -4.49 -9.17
N TYR A 195 -0.77 -3.35 -8.56
CA TYR A 195 -1.54 -2.30 -9.23
C TYR A 195 -0.80 -1.73 -10.44
N GLU A 196 0.47 -1.34 -10.27
CA GLU A 196 1.27 -0.77 -11.35
C GLU A 196 1.42 -1.75 -12.51
N TYR A 197 1.72 -3.02 -12.22
CA TYR A 197 1.85 -4.04 -13.25
C TYR A 197 0.56 -4.19 -14.05
N LEU A 198 -0.59 -4.32 -13.38
CA LEU A 198 -1.88 -4.42 -14.03
C LEU A 198 -2.17 -3.17 -14.86
N LEU A 199 -1.91 -1.97 -14.33
CA LEU A 199 -2.10 -0.72 -15.06
C LEU A 199 -1.22 -0.67 -16.32
N ARG A 200 0.07 -1.00 -16.20
CA ARG A 200 1.02 -1.05 -17.32
C ARG A 200 0.59 -2.05 -18.37
N LYS A 201 0.19 -3.26 -17.98
CA LYS A 201 -0.24 -4.29 -18.93
C LYS A 201 -1.52 -3.91 -19.67
N PHE A 202 -2.45 -3.21 -19.02
CA PHE A 202 -3.66 -2.75 -19.69
C PHE A 202 -3.46 -1.46 -20.50
N ALA A 203 -2.47 -0.63 -20.16
CA ALA A 203 -2.08 0.54 -20.94
C ALA A 203 -1.27 0.19 -22.20
N GLU A 204 -0.40 -0.84 -22.13
CA GLU A 204 0.34 -1.39 -23.28
C GLU A 204 -0.64 -1.79 -24.42
N GLY A 205 -1.80 -2.35 -24.06
CA GLY A 205 -2.86 -2.68 -25.02
C GLY A 205 -3.56 -1.48 -25.67
N GLN A 206 -3.39 -0.27 -25.13
CA GLN A 206 -4.04 0.97 -25.58
C GLN A 206 -3.05 2.01 -26.14
N GLY A 207 -1.75 1.69 -26.20
CA GLY A 207 -0.73 2.60 -26.74
C GLY A 207 -0.38 3.79 -25.84
N GLN A 208 -0.65 3.71 -24.53
CA GLN A 208 -0.30 4.74 -23.55
C GLN A 208 0.93 4.32 -22.73
N SER A 209 1.81 5.29 -22.43
CA SER A 209 2.98 5.11 -21.56
C SER A 209 2.53 5.07 -20.10
N ALA A 210 2.76 3.95 -19.40
CA ALA A 210 2.39 3.75 -18.00
C ALA A 210 3.52 3.99 -17.00
N GLY A 211 4.65 4.57 -17.44
CA GLY A 211 5.88 4.66 -16.65
C GLY A 211 5.89 5.67 -15.49
N GLU A 212 4.74 6.22 -15.11
CA GLU A 212 4.69 7.41 -14.25
C GLU A 212 4.20 7.16 -12.81
N PHE A 213 3.83 5.92 -12.43
CA PHE A 213 3.03 5.70 -11.22
C PHE A 213 3.75 5.01 -10.03
N TYR A 214 5.04 4.69 -10.13
CA TYR A 214 5.72 3.88 -9.10
C TYR A 214 7.15 4.30 -8.78
N THR A 215 7.53 4.04 -7.52
CA THR A 215 8.89 4.18 -7.03
C THR A 215 9.56 2.80 -6.93
N PRO A 216 10.58 2.48 -7.75
CA PRO A 216 11.29 1.20 -7.69
C PRO A 216 11.70 0.79 -6.27
N LYS A 217 11.67 -0.51 -5.98
CA LYS A 217 11.98 -1.08 -4.64
C LYS A 217 13.26 -0.50 -4.07
N GLU A 218 14.33 -0.59 -4.86
CA GLU A 218 15.69 -0.21 -4.51
C GLU A 218 15.77 1.29 -4.25
N VAL A 219 15.07 2.10 -5.04
CA VAL A 219 15.02 3.56 -4.89
C VAL A 219 14.30 3.94 -3.59
N GLY A 220 13.15 3.31 -3.30
CA GLY A 220 12.44 3.56 -2.04
C GLY A 220 13.26 3.21 -0.80
N TRP A 221 13.95 2.07 -0.84
CA TRP A 221 14.83 1.62 0.23
C TRP A 221 16.11 2.46 0.37
N LEU A 222 16.61 3.00 -0.74
CA LEU A 222 17.69 3.98 -0.74
C LEU A 222 17.22 5.27 -0.06
N MET A 223 16.06 5.81 -0.43
CA MET A 223 15.51 7.02 0.19
C MET A 223 15.30 6.85 1.69
N ALA A 224 14.73 5.73 2.14
CA ALA A 224 14.58 5.40 3.55
C ALA A 224 15.91 5.43 4.31
N ARG A 225 16.98 4.89 3.71
CA ARG A 225 18.35 4.89 4.28
C ARG A 225 18.99 6.27 4.28
N VAL A 226 18.73 7.09 3.25
CA VAL A 226 19.26 8.46 3.16
C VAL A 226 18.64 9.35 4.23
N ILE A 227 17.32 9.28 4.42
CA ILE A 227 16.66 10.12 5.43
C ILE A 227 16.91 9.60 6.86
N ASN A 228 17.03 8.27 7.04
CA ASN A 228 17.36 7.61 8.31
C ASN A 228 16.68 8.28 9.52
N PRO A 229 15.34 8.20 9.61
CA PRO A 229 14.57 9.07 10.48
C PRO A 229 14.88 8.83 11.97
N GLU A 230 14.95 9.90 12.75
CA GLU A 230 15.15 9.82 14.20
C GLU A 230 13.85 9.40 14.93
N PRO A 231 13.93 8.88 16.17
CA PRO A 231 12.76 8.57 16.97
C PRO A 231 11.84 9.79 17.16
N ARG A 232 10.52 9.58 17.10
CA ARG A 232 9.45 10.57 17.32
C ARG A 232 9.41 11.73 16.32
N THR A 233 10.08 11.57 15.18
CA THR A 233 9.98 12.50 14.05
C THR A 233 8.72 12.27 13.21
N THR A 234 8.47 13.19 12.29
CA THR A 234 7.34 13.21 11.36
C THR A 234 7.83 13.17 9.92
N ILE A 235 7.16 12.35 9.10
CA ILE A 235 7.53 12.07 7.71
C ILE A 235 6.32 12.34 6.82
N TYR A 236 6.51 13.09 5.74
CA TYR A 236 5.44 13.42 4.81
C TYR A 236 5.75 13.04 3.36
N ASP A 237 4.75 12.48 2.68
CA ASP A 237 4.75 12.28 1.23
C ASP A 237 3.54 13.00 0.58
N PRO A 238 3.75 14.10 -0.16
CA PRO A 238 2.69 14.89 -0.78
C PRO A 238 2.04 14.23 -2.01
N ALA A 239 2.57 13.10 -2.50
CA ALA A 239 2.03 12.37 -3.64
C ALA A 239 2.27 10.87 -3.43
N CYS A 240 1.69 10.36 -2.35
CA CYS A 240 2.13 9.09 -1.77
C CYS A 240 1.77 7.85 -2.60
N GLY A 241 0.89 7.96 -3.61
CA GLY A 241 0.51 6.85 -4.47
C GLY A 241 -0.08 5.70 -3.67
N SER A 242 0.49 4.50 -3.82
CA SER A 242 0.14 3.33 -3.00
C SER A 242 0.64 3.40 -1.55
N GLY A 243 1.32 4.47 -1.13
CA GLY A 243 2.01 4.56 0.16
C GLY A 243 3.31 3.74 0.22
N GLY A 244 3.70 3.08 -0.87
CA GLY A 244 4.85 2.20 -0.93
C GLY A 244 6.20 2.84 -0.66
N LEU A 245 6.35 4.12 -1.01
CA LEU A 245 7.51 4.92 -0.63
C LEU A 245 7.42 5.34 0.85
N LEU A 246 6.25 5.84 1.25
CA LEU A 246 5.97 6.37 2.59
C LEU A 246 6.18 5.37 3.74
N ILE A 247 5.86 4.08 3.54
CA ILE A 247 6.01 3.06 4.60
C ILE A 247 7.48 2.67 4.86
N LYS A 248 8.36 2.79 3.86
CA LYS A 248 9.74 2.24 3.92
C LYS A 248 10.61 2.90 4.99
N PRO A 249 10.61 4.23 5.17
CA PRO A 249 11.35 4.86 6.27
C PRO A 249 10.95 4.36 7.66
N ARG A 250 9.65 4.13 7.88
CA ARG A 250 9.17 3.60 9.17
C ARG A 250 9.55 2.13 9.36
N LEU A 251 9.41 1.31 8.32
CA LEU A 251 9.89 -0.07 8.35
C LEU A 251 11.39 -0.15 8.63
N PHE A 252 12.18 0.72 7.98
CA PHE A 252 13.62 0.82 8.22
C PHE A 252 13.96 1.23 9.66
N PHE A 253 13.18 2.14 10.25
CA PHE A 253 13.31 2.50 11.65
C PHE A 253 13.01 1.31 12.57
N GLU A 254 11.87 0.63 12.38
CA GLU A 254 11.45 -0.49 13.23
C GLU A 254 12.42 -1.69 13.12
N ASP A 255 13.04 -1.92 11.96
CA ASP A 255 14.10 -2.92 11.76
C ASP A 255 15.37 -2.59 12.57
N LYS A 256 15.78 -1.31 12.57
CA LYS A 256 16.96 -0.86 13.35
C LYS A 256 16.69 -0.76 14.85
N HIS A 257 15.45 -0.51 15.23
CA HIS A 257 15.04 -0.21 16.60
C HIS A 257 13.84 -1.09 17.03
N PRO A 258 14.01 -2.43 17.07
CA PRO A 258 12.90 -3.36 17.30
C PRO A 258 12.19 -3.14 18.65
N ASP A 259 12.92 -2.66 19.66
CA ASP A 259 12.39 -2.39 21.01
C ASP A 259 11.78 -0.97 21.17
N GLU A 260 11.86 -0.13 20.13
CA GLU A 260 11.47 1.29 20.20
C GLU A 260 10.27 1.63 19.31
N LYS A 261 9.39 0.66 19.00
CA LYS A 261 8.20 0.87 18.15
C LYS A 261 7.31 2.04 18.62
N SER A 262 7.22 2.29 19.93
CA SER A 262 6.49 3.43 20.50
C SER A 262 7.11 4.81 20.23
N SER A 263 8.36 4.82 19.78
CA SER A 263 9.09 6.01 19.34
C SER A 263 9.21 6.06 17.81
N ALA A 264 8.53 5.18 17.07
CA ALA A 264 8.62 5.15 15.61
C ALA A 264 8.13 6.47 14.98
N PRO A 265 8.71 6.89 13.83
CA PRO A 265 8.28 8.08 13.12
C PRO A 265 6.80 8.03 12.74
N GLN A 266 6.11 9.16 12.86
CA GLN A 266 4.76 9.31 12.35
C GLN A 266 4.80 9.55 10.84
N ILE A 267 4.05 8.77 10.08
CA ILE A 267 3.94 8.92 8.64
C ILE A 267 2.66 9.66 8.26
N SER A 268 2.77 10.58 7.33
CA SER A 268 1.68 11.35 6.76
C SER A 268 1.77 11.33 5.24
N GLY A 269 0.64 11.25 4.55
CA GLY A 269 0.63 11.19 3.10
C GLY A 269 -0.61 11.81 2.48
N GLN A 270 -0.46 12.36 1.28
CA GLN A 270 -1.58 12.82 0.49
C GLN A 270 -1.57 12.18 -0.89
N GLU A 271 -2.74 11.77 -1.35
CA GLU A 271 -2.90 11.12 -2.65
C GLU A 271 -4.10 11.68 -3.41
N LEU A 272 -3.91 11.91 -4.72
CA LEU A 272 -4.92 12.50 -5.58
C LEU A 272 -6.09 11.56 -5.85
N THR A 273 -5.82 10.30 -6.19
CA THR A 273 -6.86 9.39 -6.69
C THR A 273 -7.42 8.48 -5.59
N PRO A 274 -8.75 8.24 -5.54
CA PRO A 274 -9.34 7.35 -4.54
C PRO A 274 -8.77 5.93 -4.54
N THR A 275 -8.42 5.40 -5.72
CA THR A 275 -7.91 4.03 -5.87
C THR A 275 -6.54 3.86 -5.23
N THR A 276 -5.59 4.75 -5.54
CA THR A 276 -4.24 4.74 -4.96
C THR A 276 -4.27 5.12 -3.48
N PHE A 277 -5.13 6.05 -3.08
CA PHE A 277 -5.38 6.39 -1.68
C PHE A 277 -5.86 5.18 -0.86
N ALA A 278 -6.79 4.38 -1.40
CA ALA A 278 -7.23 3.15 -0.78
C ALA A 278 -6.05 2.18 -0.58
N MET A 279 -5.17 2.05 -1.57
CA MET A 279 -3.95 1.22 -1.47
C MET A 279 -2.98 1.73 -0.40
N ALA A 280 -2.79 3.05 -0.29
CA ALA A 280 -1.99 3.64 0.78
C ALA A 280 -2.53 3.31 2.17
N LYS A 281 -3.85 3.39 2.35
CA LYS A 281 -4.51 2.98 3.60
C LYS A 281 -4.32 1.49 3.87
N MET A 282 -4.51 0.64 2.86
CA MET A 282 -4.30 -0.81 2.97
C MET A 282 -2.87 -1.16 3.36
N ASN A 283 -1.88 -0.53 2.69
CA ASN A 283 -0.46 -0.73 2.96
C ASN A 283 -0.11 -0.30 4.39
N ALA A 284 -0.50 0.90 4.83
CA ALA A 284 -0.26 1.34 6.20
C ALA A 284 -0.90 0.40 7.23
N PHE A 285 -2.13 -0.05 6.97
CA PHE A 285 -2.86 -0.95 7.85
C PHE A 285 -2.18 -2.32 7.98
N LEU A 286 -1.75 -2.91 6.86
CA LEU A 286 -1.05 -4.21 6.85
C LEU A 286 0.23 -4.21 7.69
N HIS A 287 0.95 -3.08 7.67
CA HIS A 287 2.18 -2.89 8.43
C HIS A 287 1.95 -2.44 9.88
N ASP A 288 0.70 -2.45 10.36
CA ASP A 288 0.35 -2.03 11.73
C ASP A 288 0.70 -0.55 12.01
N PHE A 289 0.58 0.30 10.99
CA PHE A 289 0.79 1.74 11.09
C PHE A 289 -0.53 2.46 11.31
N ILE A 290 -1.27 2.08 12.35
CA ILE A 290 -2.63 2.58 12.68
C ILE A 290 -2.65 4.12 12.86
N GLY A 291 -1.51 4.74 13.21
CA GLY A 291 -1.35 6.19 13.34
C GLY A 291 -0.95 6.93 12.05
N ALA A 292 -0.95 6.27 10.89
CA ALA A 292 -0.70 6.92 9.60
C ALA A 292 -1.83 7.90 9.28
N ASP A 293 -1.47 9.16 9.03
CA ASP A 293 -2.43 10.19 8.63
C ASP A 293 -2.42 10.31 7.10
N LEU A 294 -3.48 9.85 6.45
CA LEU A 294 -3.58 9.83 4.99
C LEU A 294 -4.77 10.69 4.55
N GLN A 295 -4.51 11.62 3.63
CA GLN A 295 -5.50 12.54 3.09
C GLN A 295 -5.72 12.29 1.60
N ILE A 296 -6.96 12.44 1.14
CA ILE A 296 -7.31 12.37 -0.28
C ILE A 296 -7.49 13.76 -0.86
N GLY A 297 -6.91 14.00 -2.03
CA GLY A 297 -7.10 15.22 -2.80
C GLY A 297 -5.82 15.75 -3.42
N ASP A 298 -5.98 16.74 -4.28
CA ASP A 298 -4.88 17.45 -4.92
C ASP A 298 -4.07 18.25 -3.89
N THR A 299 -2.80 17.89 -3.67
CA THR A 299 -1.92 18.52 -2.68
C THR A 299 -1.66 20.00 -2.95
N PHE A 300 -1.70 20.43 -4.21
CA PHE A 300 -1.53 21.82 -4.56
C PHE A 300 -2.81 22.62 -4.36
N ARG A 301 -3.96 22.14 -4.81
CA ARG A 301 -5.23 22.88 -4.73
C ARG A 301 -5.87 22.79 -3.35
N ASN A 302 -5.82 21.61 -2.75
CA ASN A 302 -6.48 21.26 -1.50
C ASN A 302 -5.48 20.52 -0.59
N PRO A 303 -4.47 21.21 -0.03
CA PRO A 303 -3.52 20.59 0.89
C PRO A 303 -4.26 20.03 2.11
N GLY A 304 -4.10 18.74 2.38
CA GLY A 304 -4.75 18.04 3.48
C GLY A 304 -4.09 18.29 4.84
N PHE A 305 -2.85 18.81 4.83
CA PHE A 305 -2.04 19.03 6.04
C PHE A 305 -1.81 20.51 6.26
N VAL A 306 -2.76 21.15 6.94
CA VAL A 306 -2.73 22.57 7.31
C VAL A 306 -2.72 22.74 8.82
N ASP A 307 -2.01 23.74 9.33
CA ASP A 307 -1.97 24.10 10.75
C ASP A 307 -2.94 25.26 11.03
N GLY A 308 -4.24 24.98 10.93
CA GLY A 308 -5.30 25.97 11.12
C GLY A 308 -5.12 27.21 10.23
N ASN A 309 -5.05 28.40 10.85
CA ASN A 309 -4.82 29.66 10.13
C ASN A 309 -3.33 29.98 9.90
N SER A 310 -2.42 29.10 10.34
CA SER A 310 -0.97 29.33 10.36
C SER A 310 -0.24 28.86 9.09
N GLY A 311 -0.95 28.23 8.15
CA GLY A 311 -0.38 27.77 6.87
C GLY A 311 -0.28 26.24 6.78
N LEU A 312 0.71 25.75 6.04
CA LEU A 312 0.93 24.31 5.86
C LEU A 312 1.58 23.70 7.11
N LYS A 313 1.20 22.47 7.44
CA LYS A 313 1.85 21.70 8.51
C LYS A 313 3.28 21.38 8.11
N ARG A 314 4.21 21.51 9.06
CA ARG A 314 5.63 21.18 8.88
C ARG A 314 5.93 19.77 9.32
N PHE A 315 6.92 19.17 8.65
CA PHE A 315 7.40 17.81 8.90
C PHE A 315 8.91 17.80 8.99
N ASP A 316 9.47 16.85 9.73
CA ASP A 316 10.92 16.71 9.88
C ASP A 316 11.57 16.19 8.60
N TYR A 317 10.85 15.30 7.89
CA TYR A 317 11.28 14.74 6.62
C TYR A 317 10.16 14.82 5.58
N VAL A 318 10.54 15.10 4.33
CA VAL A 318 9.66 14.99 3.16
C VAL A 318 10.32 14.06 2.15
N LEU A 319 9.57 13.10 1.64
CA LEU A 319 9.96 12.20 0.56
C LEU A 319 8.81 12.07 -0.42
N ALA A 320 9.11 12.19 -1.71
CA ALA A 320 8.09 12.20 -2.74
C ALA A 320 8.62 11.57 -4.02
N ASN A 321 7.74 10.92 -4.76
CA ASN A 321 7.94 10.61 -6.18
C ASN A 321 6.71 11.09 -6.96
N PRO A 322 6.58 12.41 -7.19
CA PRO A 322 5.39 12.97 -7.82
C PRO A 322 5.33 12.58 -9.31
N MET A 323 4.12 12.62 -9.87
CA MET A 323 3.90 12.49 -11.31
C MET A 323 4.67 13.56 -12.09
N TRP A 324 5.29 13.17 -13.20
CA TRP A 324 6.07 14.06 -14.04
C TRP A 324 5.19 14.91 -14.97
N ASN A 325 5.65 16.10 -15.32
CA ASN A 325 5.08 16.94 -16.39
C ASN A 325 3.59 17.29 -16.24
N GLN A 326 3.08 17.47 -15.02
CA GLN A 326 1.72 17.93 -14.82
C GLN A 326 1.53 19.35 -15.40
N LYS A 327 0.54 19.54 -16.28
CA LYS A 327 0.31 20.80 -17.02
C LYS A 327 -0.82 21.66 -16.47
N GLU A 328 -1.42 21.23 -15.37
CA GLU A 328 -2.67 21.79 -14.87
C GLU A 328 -2.47 23.03 -13.97
N TYR A 329 -1.22 23.33 -13.59
CA TYR A 329 -0.84 24.45 -12.75
C TYR A 329 -0.21 25.55 -13.60
N ASN A 330 -0.95 26.65 -13.77
CA ASN A 330 -0.55 27.78 -14.60
C ASN A 330 -0.20 29.02 -13.76
N GLU A 331 0.24 30.09 -14.42
CA GLU A 331 0.61 31.35 -13.75
C GLU A 331 -0.50 31.88 -12.83
N THR A 332 -1.76 31.77 -13.26
CA THR A 332 -2.91 32.18 -12.45
C THR A 332 -3.04 31.34 -11.18
N PHE A 333 -2.80 30.03 -11.25
CA PHE A 333 -2.79 29.17 -10.07
C PHE A 333 -1.70 29.63 -9.08
N TYR A 334 -0.46 29.82 -9.55
CA TYR A 334 0.65 30.20 -8.69
C TYR A 334 0.48 31.59 -8.08
N ALA A 335 -0.03 32.57 -8.84
CA ALA A 335 -0.25 33.93 -8.37
C ALA A 335 -1.31 34.02 -7.27
N ASN A 336 -2.23 33.05 -7.21
CA ASN A 336 -3.30 32.98 -6.21
C ASN A 336 -3.01 31.98 -5.08
N ASP A 337 -1.76 31.51 -4.93
CA ASP A 337 -1.39 30.59 -3.86
C ASP A 337 -1.47 31.28 -2.49
N SER A 338 -2.44 30.86 -1.67
CA SER A 338 -2.65 31.39 -0.32
C SER A 338 -1.62 30.92 0.70
N TYR A 339 -0.77 29.96 0.32
CA TYR A 339 0.20 29.32 1.23
C TYR A 339 1.64 29.83 1.07
N GLY A 340 1.92 30.71 0.12
CA GLY A 340 3.26 31.30 -0.07
C GLY A 340 4.32 30.32 -0.58
N ARG A 341 3.93 29.19 -1.19
CA ARG A 341 4.80 28.12 -1.67
C ARG A 341 5.70 28.53 -2.83
N PHE A 342 5.29 29.53 -3.61
CA PHE A 342 5.93 29.89 -4.89
C PHE A 342 6.69 31.22 -4.85
N THR A 343 7.19 31.61 -3.68
CA THR A 343 7.90 32.88 -3.47
C THR A 343 9.29 32.94 -4.12
N TYR A 344 9.91 31.78 -4.38
CA TYR A 344 11.24 31.67 -5.02
C TYR A 344 11.19 31.44 -6.53
N GLY A 345 10.00 31.48 -7.13
CA GLY A 345 9.79 31.23 -8.56
C GLY A 345 8.62 30.28 -8.79
N VAL A 346 8.13 30.28 -10.03
CA VAL A 346 7.03 29.42 -10.49
C VAL A 346 7.56 28.47 -11.57
N ALA A 347 6.98 27.28 -11.66
CA ALA A 347 7.31 26.35 -12.74
C ALA A 347 6.68 26.79 -14.07
N PRO A 348 7.26 26.43 -15.22
CA PRO A 348 6.64 26.66 -16.52
C PRO A 348 5.26 26.00 -16.62
N SER A 349 4.33 26.58 -17.38
CA SER A 349 3.00 25.98 -17.60
C SER A 349 3.04 24.60 -18.28
N SER A 350 4.18 24.22 -18.86
CA SER A 350 4.39 22.92 -19.50
C SER A 350 4.83 21.80 -18.54
N SER A 351 5.20 22.11 -17.29
CA SER A 351 5.61 21.11 -16.29
C SER A 351 5.55 21.65 -14.85
N ALA A 352 4.99 20.85 -13.94
CA ALA A 352 4.92 21.16 -12.51
C ALA A 352 6.07 20.55 -11.68
N ASP A 353 7.11 19.97 -12.30
CA ASP A 353 8.13 19.19 -11.56
C ASP A 353 8.84 20.03 -10.49
N TRP A 354 9.09 21.31 -10.78
CA TRP A 354 9.70 22.26 -9.83
C TRP A 354 8.75 22.76 -8.73
N VAL A 355 7.43 22.62 -8.93
CA VAL A 355 6.38 22.97 -7.96
C VAL A 355 6.40 22.00 -6.78
N GLY A 356 6.61 20.71 -7.07
CA GLY A 356 6.74 19.66 -6.05
C GLY A 356 7.92 19.91 -5.10
N MET A 357 9.02 20.44 -5.62
CA MET A 357 10.14 20.88 -4.78
C MET A 357 9.74 22.10 -3.92
N GLY A 358 9.15 23.14 -4.49
CA GLY A 358 8.74 24.34 -3.75
C GLY A 358 7.78 24.04 -2.58
N ALA A 359 6.79 23.16 -2.79
CA ALA A 359 5.86 22.73 -1.75
C ALA A 359 6.49 21.81 -0.67
N ALA A 360 7.59 21.13 -0.98
CA ALA A 360 8.34 20.34 0.01
C ALA A 360 9.26 21.20 0.90
N TYR A 361 9.59 22.43 0.48
CA TYR A 361 10.52 23.33 1.19
C TYR A 361 9.83 24.45 2.00
N THR A 362 8.50 24.54 1.99
CA THR A 362 7.72 25.55 2.75
C THR A 362 7.06 24.95 3.99
#